data_AF-A0A2N2N711-F1
#
_entry.id   AF-A0A2N2N711-F1
#
_cell.length_a   1.000
_cell.length_b   1.000
_cell.length_c   1.000
_cell.angle_alpha   90.00
_cell.angle_beta   90.00
_cell.angle_gamma   90.00
#
_symmetry.space_group_name_H-M   'P 1'
#
loop_
_entity.id
_entity.type
_entity.pdbx_description
1 polymer ?
#
loop_
_entity_poly.entity_id
_entity_poly.type
_entity_poly.pdbx_seq_one_letter_code
_entity_poly.pdbx_strand_id
1 'polypeptide(L)'
;MCFESIASIFGLLLTSIGLFYTGNQIYRSRKVARAEFLLHLDEMLQEYNDVHINLRPGGEWQTKSTGPKNSNEWVPVERYMGLFERINILVNDKIVDIDTIDRLYGYRIINISNNKIINQEKLIQEGEEWNDFINLRDKIIKKREERSHQ
;
A
#
# COMPACT_ATOMS: atom_id res chain seq x y z
N MET A 1 -53.13 14.24 -21.01
CA MET A 1 -51.93 13.70 -21.68
C MET A 1 -50.70 14.60 -21.54
N CYS A 2 -50.74 15.93 -21.69
CA CYS A 2 -49.51 16.76 -21.60
C CYS A 2 -48.88 16.89 -20.19
N PHE A 3 -49.66 16.85 -19.11
CA PHE A 3 -49.14 17.06 -17.74
C PHE A 3 -48.27 15.90 -17.24
N GLU A 4 -48.65 14.66 -17.51
CA GLU A 4 -47.91 13.47 -17.08
C GLU A 4 -46.53 13.41 -17.75
N SER A 5 -46.44 13.72 -19.05
CA SER A 5 -45.17 13.77 -19.77
C SER A 5 -44.22 14.83 -19.21
N ILE A 6 -44.75 16.01 -18.85
CA ILE A 6 -43.95 17.09 -18.23
C ILE A 6 -43.42 16.63 -16.87
N ALA A 7 -44.26 16.04 -16.02
CA ALA A 7 -43.85 15.53 -14.71
C ALA A 7 -42.76 14.44 -14.82
N SER A 8 -42.88 13.52 -15.78
CA SER A 8 -41.87 12.48 -16.02
C SER A 8 -40.54 13.06 -16.50
N ILE A 9 -40.56 14.09 -17.36
CA ILE A 9 -39.33 14.78 -17.81
C ILE A 9 -38.63 15.46 -16.64
N PHE A 10 -39.38 16.17 -15.78
CA PHE A 10 -38.80 16.79 -14.58
C PHE A 10 -38.26 15.74 -13.60
N GLY A 11 -38.96 14.64 -13.41
CA GLY A 11 -38.48 13.52 -12.59
C GLY A 11 -37.15 12.96 -13.10
N LEU A 12 -37.05 12.70 -14.41
CA LEU A 12 -35.83 12.20 -15.04
C LEU A 12 -34.67 13.20 -14.90
N LEU A 13 -34.94 14.49 -15.07
CA LEU A 13 -33.93 15.55 -14.90
C LEU A 13 -33.43 15.60 -13.45
N LEU A 14 -34.33 15.58 -12.46
CA LEU A 14 -33.96 15.60 -11.04
C LEU A 14 -33.16 14.35 -10.65
N THR A 15 -33.56 13.17 -11.12
CA THR A 15 -32.81 11.92 -10.90
C THR A 15 -31.42 11.99 -11.53
N SER A 16 -31.30 12.50 -12.75
CA SER A 16 -30.01 12.63 -13.45
C SER A 16 -29.06 13.57 -12.72
N ILE A 17 -29.56 14.71 -12.24
CA ILE A 17 -28.80 15.65 -11.40
C ILE A 17 -28.38 14.96 -10.10
N GLY A 18 -29.28 14.24 -9.44
CA GLY A 18 -28.98 13.48 -8.22
C GLY A 18 -27.84 12.48 -8.41
N LEU A 19 -27.91 11.66 -9.47
CA LEU A 19 -26.86 10.69 -9.81
C LEU A 19 -25.51 11.36 -10.07
N PHE A 20 -25.50 12.51 -10.74
CA PHE A 20 -24.29 13.29 -10.98
C PHE A 20 -23.66 13.77 -9.65
N TYR A 21 -24.47 14.32 -8.74
CA TYR A 21 -24.00 14.74 -7.43
C TYR A 21 -23.47 13.57 -6.59
N THR A 22 -24.17 12.43 -6.58
CA THR A 22 -23.72 11.21 -5.88
C THR A 22 -22.40 10.71 -6.44
N GLY A 23 -22.23 10.69 -7.77
CA GLY A 23 -20.97 10.31 -8.40
C GLY A 23 -19.80 11.20 -7.96
N ASN A 24 -20.00 12.51 -7.95
CA ASN A 24 -18.99 13.46 -7.49
C ASN A 24 -18.70 13.33 -5.98
N GLN A 25 -19.73 13.06 -5.17
CA GLN A 25 -19.57 12.82 -3.73
C GLN A 25 -18.74 11.56 -3.48
N ILE A 26 -19.02 10.45 -4.17
CA ILE A 26 -18.26 9.20 -4.07
C ILE A 26 -16.79 9.45 -4.45
N TYR A 27 -16.53 10.20 -5.52
CA TYR A 27 -15.17 10.55 -5.92
C TYR A 27 -14.41 11.33 -4.82
N ARG A 28 -15.07 12.33 -4.22
CA ARG A 28 -14.49 13.12 -3.11
C ARG A 28 -14.25 12.26 -1.87
N SER A 29 -15.21 11.42 -1.48
CA SER A 29 -15.08 10.52 -0.34
C SER A 29 -13.92 9.54 -0.51
N ARG A 30 -13.71 8.99 -1.73
CA ARG A 30 -12.55 8.14 -2.04
C ARG A 30 -11.23 8.89 -1.84
N LYS A 31 -11.16 10.16 -2.25
CA LYS A 31 -9.95 10.98 -2.08
C LYS A 31 -9.64 11.23 -0.60
N VAL A 32 -10.67 11.52 0.21
CA VAL A 32 -10.51 11.72 1.66
C VAL A 32 -10.08 10.43 2.35
N ALA A 33 -10.78 9.31 2.11
CA ALA A 33 -10.44 8.01 2.70
C ALA A 33 -9.01 7.58 2.37
N ARG A 34 -8.56 7.84 1.13
CA ARG A 34 -7.18 7.60 0.73
C ARG A 34 -6.18 8.46 1.51
N ALA A 35 -6.46 9.74 1.72
CA ALA A 35 -5.59 10.63 2.48
C ALA A 35 -5.51 10.20 3.95
N GLU A 36 -6.65 9.91 4.58
CA GLU A 36 -6.72 9.41 5.96
C GLU A 36 -5.98 8.09 6.11
N PHE A 37 -6.15 7.16 5.16
CA PHE A 37 -5.41 5.90 5.16
C PHE A 37 -3.89 6.12 5.09
N LEU A 38 -3.41 7.00 4.20
CA LEU A 38 -1.98 7.27 4.07
C LEU A 38 -1.40 7.92 5.33
N LEU A 39 -2.15 8.82 5.99
CA LEU A 39 -1.74 9.41 7.25
C LEU A 39 -1.67 8.36 8.36
N HIS A 40 -2.70 7.53 8.49
CA HIS A 40 -2.73 6.47 9.50
C HIS A 40 -1.64 5.43 9.26
N LEU A 41 -1.35 5.09 8.00
CA LEU A 41 -0.27 4.20 7.67
C LEU A 41 1.09 4.77 8.09
N ASP A 42 1.31 6.08 7.93
CA ASP A 42 2.53 6.72 8.41
C ASP A 42 2.68 6.59 9.92
N GLU A 43 1.59 6.82 10.68
CA GLU A 43 1.55 6.62 12.14
C GLU A 43 1.91 5.18 12.51
N MET A 44 1.29 4.18 11.86
CA MET A 44 1.57 2.77 12.12
C MET A 44 3.02 2.39 11.80
N LEU A 45 3.60 2.93 10.72
CA LEU A 45 4.99 2.66 10.35
C LEU A 45 6.00 3.32 11.31
N GLN A 46 5.60 4.36 12.05
CA GLN A 46 6.45 4.96 13.08
C GLN A 46 6.63 4.03 14.29
N GLU A 47 5.68 3.15 14.59
CA GLU A 47 5.81 2.14 15.66
C GLU A 47 6.98 1.17 15.41
N TYR A 48 7.38 1.00 14.15
CA TYR A 48 8.46 0.11 13.72
C TYR A 48 9.69 0.88 13.22
N ASN A 49 9.88 2.10 13.72
CA ASN A 49 10.98 2.96 13.29
C ASN A 49 12.36 2.33 13.57
N ASP A 50 12.50 1.52 14.62
CA ASP A 50 13.76 0.82 14.93
C ASP A 50 14.13 -0.18 13.84
N VAL A 51 13.17 -0.98 13.37
CA VAL A 51 13.36 -1.90 12.24
C VAL A 51 13.76 -1.12 11.00
N HIS A 52 13.06 -0.02 10.73
CA HIS A 52 13.35 0.85 9.60
C HIS A 52 14.76 1.45 9.68
N ILE A 53 15.18 1.98 10.83
CA ILE A 53 16.52 2.54 11.06
C ILE A 53 17.59 1.47 10.82
N ASN A 54 17.42 0.28 11.38
CA ASN A 54 18.38 -0.81 11.21
C ASN A 54 18.53 -1.26 9.75
N LEU A 55 17.48 -1.15 8.95
CA LEU A 55 17.49 -1.52 7.53
C LEU A 55 17.94 -0.39 6.58
N ARG A 56 18.05 0.86 7.05
CA ARG A 56 18.50 1.98 6.21
C ARG A 56 19.98 1.87 5.85
N PRO A 57 20.43 2.59 4.81
CA PRO A 57 21.86 2.82 4.60
C PRO A 57 22.53 3.38 5.87
N GLY A 58 23.57 2.70 6.34
CA GLY A 58 24.27 2.96 7.60
C GLY A 58 23.72 2.22 8.83
N GLY A 59 22.58 1.53 8.70
CA GLY A 59 21.94 0.77 9.78
C GLY A 59 22.59 -0.60 10.03
N GLU A 60 22.37 -1.15 11.23
CA GLU A 60 22.99 -2.40 11.65
C GLU A 60 22.63 -3.60 10.78
N TRP A 61 21.42 -3.62 10.20
CA TRP A 61 20.90 -4.69 9.35
C TRP A 61 20.98 -4.36 7.86
N GLN A 62 21.70 -3.30 7.47
CA GLN A 62 21.91 -2.99 6.06
C GLN A 62 22.79 -4.06 5.37
N THR A 63 23.75 -4.62 6.10
CA THR A 63 24.76 -5.50 5.50
C THR A 63 24.18 -6.88 5.21
N LYS A 64 24.77 -7.56 4.24
CA LYS A 64 24.38 -8.91 3.82
C LYS A 64 24.61 -9.99 4.89
N SER A 65 25.24 -9.67 6.02
CA SER A 65 25.64 -10.61 7.07
C SER A 65 24.98 -10.34 8.43
N THR A 66 24.11 -9.33 8.52
CA THR A 66 23.46 -8.91 9.77
C THR A 66 21.95 -8.83 9.58
N GLY A 67 21.21 -9.06 10.66
CA GLY A 67 19.75 -9.12 10.66
C GLY A 67 19.26 -9.55 12.05
N PRO A 68 17.95 -9.82 12.18
CA PRO A 68 17.35 -10.22 13.45
C PRO A 68 17.97 -11.54 13.95
N LYS A 69 18.33 -11.60 15.23
CA LYS A 69 19.06 -12.75 15.82
C LYS A 69 18.22 -13.60 16.75
N ASN A 70 17.14 -13.04 17.28
CA ASN A 70 16.33 -13.67 18.30
C ASN A 70 14.85 -13.31 18.10
N SER A 71 13.97 -14.04 18.78
CA SER A 71 12.52 -13.88 18.66
C SER A 71 12.07 -12.43 18.93
N ASN A 72 12.69 -11.72 19.88
CA ASN A 72 12.32 -10.34 20.19
C ASN A 72 12.63 -9.37 19.05
N GLU A 73 13.66 -9.63 18.25
CA GLU A 73 13.98 -8.85 17.05
C GLU A 73 13.14 -9.26 15.84
N TRP A 74 12.72 -10.52 15.76
CA TRP A 74 11.89 -11.01 14.67
C TRP A 74 10.45 -10.50 14.74
N VAL A 75 9.84 -10.48 15.93
CA VAL A 75 8.45 -10.02 16.12
C VAL A 75 8.16 -8.64 15.49
N PRO A 76 8.96 -7.57 15.74
CA PRO A 76 8.71 -6.28 15.11
C PRO A 76 8.97 -6.29 13.60
N VAL A 77 9.89 -7.13 13.10
CA VAL A 77 10.14 -7.28 11.65
C VAL A 77 8.94 -7.90 10.95
N GLU A 78 8.38 -8.98 11.51
CA GLU A 78 7.20 -9.66 10.97
C GLU A 78 5.98 -8.74 10.99
N ARG A 79 5.77 -7.99 12.07
CA ARG A 79 4.69 -6.99 12.13
C ARG A 79 4.88 -5.89 11.11
N TYR A 80 6.11 -5.41 10.93
CA TYR A 80 6.45 -4.42 9.92
C TYR A 80 6.19 -4.93 8.51
N MET A 81 6.55 -6.18 8.20
CA MET A 81 6.21 -6.84 6.93
C MET A 81 4.70 -6.99 6.76
N GLY A 82 3.98 -7.42 7.80
CA GLY A 82 2.52 -7.57 7.79
C GLY A 82 1.77 -6.27 7.52
N LEU A 83 2.33 -5.09 7.85
CA LEU A 83 1.76 -3.81 7.41
C LEU A 83 1.80 -3.66 5.89
N PHE A 84 2.91 -4.07 5.26
CA PHE A 84 3.03 -4.01 3.80
C PHE A 84 2.12 -5.01 3.08
N GLU A 85 1.80 -6.15 3.71
CA GLU A 85 0.79 -7.06 3.16
C GLU A 85 -0.60 -6.43 3.10
N ARG A 86 -0.99 -5.73 4.17
CA ARG A 86 -2.25 -4.96 4.21
C ARG A 86 -2.26 -3.87 3.14
N ILE A 87 -1.12 -3.22 2.88
CA ILE A 87 -0.99 -2.28 1.77
C ILE A 87 -1.21 -2.98 0.43
N ASN A 88 -0.68 -4.19 0.22
CA ASN A 88 -0.88 -4.93 -1.03
C ASN A 88 -2.36 -5.17 -1.33
N ILE A 89 -3.13 -5.55 -0.30
CA ILE A 89 -4.58 -5.75 -0.39
C ILE A 89 -5.26 -4.46 -0.86
N LEU A 90 -4.92 -3.31 -0.26
CA LEU A 90 -5.50 -2.02 -0.63
C LEU A 90 -5.07 -1.53 -2.02
N VAL A 91 -3.87 -1.91 -2.48
CA VAL A 91 -3.44 -1.72 -3.86
C VAL A 91 -4.26 -2.58 -4.82
N ASN A 92 -4.50 -3.85 -4.49
CA ASN A 92 -5.32 -4.77 -5.29
C ASN A 92 -6.75 -4.27 -5.43
N ASP A 93 -7.31 -3.73 -4.35
CA ASP A 93 -8.67 -3.16 -4.31
C ASP A 93 -8.77 -1.77 -4.95
N LYS A 94 -7.66 -1.24 -5.49
CA LYS A 94 -7.56 0.07 -6.14
C LYS A 94 -7.95 1.24 -5.23
N ILE A 95 -7.80 1.06 -3.92
CA ILE A 95 -8.00 2.12 -2.92
C ILE A 95 -6.80 3.08 -2.94
N VAL A 96 -5.60 2.52 -3.07
CA VAL A 96 -4.35 3.24 -3.29
C VAL A 96 -3.69 2.78 -4.58
N ASP A 97 -3.07 3.70 -5.32
CA ASP A 97 -2.27 3.32 -6.48
C ASP A 97 -0.84 2.92 -6.09
N ILE A 98 -0.30 1.96 -6.85
CA ILE A 98 1.05 1.45 -6.65
C ILE A 98 2.12 2.54 -6.77
N ASP A 99 1.92 3.53 -7.65
CA ASP A 99 2.88 4.61 -7.85
C ASP A 99 3.04 5.47 -6.58
N THR A 100 1.94 5.69 -5.86
CA THR A 100 1.94 6.41 -4.59
C THR A 100 2.61 5.61 -3.50
N ILE A 101 2.31 4.31 -3.41
CA ILE A 101 2.96 3.43 -2.42
C ILE A 101 4.46 3.34 -2.67
N ASP A 102 4.87 3.16 -3.92
CA ASP A 102 6.29 3.12 -4.28
C ASP A 102 7.00 4.44 -3.95
N ARG A 103 6.39 5.57 -4.32
CA ARG A 103 6.95 6.91 -4.04
C ARG A 103 7.12 7.15 -2.55
N LEU A 104 6.15 6.77 -1.72
CA LEU A 104 6.17 7.07 -0.28
C LEU A 104 6.94 6.03 0.54
N TYR A 105 6.82 4.74 0.19
CA TYR A 105 7.28 3.63 1.04
C TYR A 105 8.07 2.57 0.28
N GLY A 106 8.18 2.64 -1.04
CA GLY A 106 8.84 1.59 -1.83
C GLY A 106 10.29 1.37 -1.42
N TYR A 107 11.01 2.41 -1.00
CA TYR A 107 12.37 2.27 -0.48
C TYR A 107 12.45 1.38 0.78
N ARG A 108 11.43 1.40 1.66
CA ARG A 108 11.37 0.56 2.86
C ARG A 108 11.23 -0.92 2.49
N ILE A 109 10.34 -1.21 1.54
CA ILE A 109 10.07 -2.56 1.02
C ILE A 109 11.32 -3.13 0.34
N ILE A 110 12.03 -2.31 -0.43
CA ILE A 110 13.29 -2.74 -1.06
C ILE A 110 14.39 -2.97 -0.02
N ASN A 111 14.53 -2.09 0.98
CA ASN A 111 15.55 -2.25 2.03
C ASN A 111 15.36 -3.56 2.80
N ILE A 112 14.15 -3.87 3.24
CA ILE A 112 13.87 -5.12 3.95
C ILE A 112 14.06 -6.35 3.05
N SER A 113 13.65 -6.27 1.78
CA SER A 113 13.80 -7.37 0.82
C SER A 113 15.26 -7.66 0.47
N ASN A 114 16.14 -6.67 0.60
CA ASN A 114 17.57 -6.78 0.31
C ASN A 114 18.38 -7.32 1.50
N ASN A 115 17.81 -7.34 2.71
CA ASN A 115 18.46 -7.99 3.84
C ASN A 115 18.46 -9.50 3.61
N LYS A 116 19.65 -10.12 3.57
CA LYS A 116 19.78 -11.54 3.22
C LYS A 116 19.13 -12.48 4.21
N ILE A 117 19.19 -12.17 5.51
CA ILE A 117 18.64 -13.04 6.56
C ILE A 117 17.11 -13.04 6.45
N ILE A 118 16.51 -11.85 6.39
CA ILE A 118 15.05 -11.69 6.22
C ILE A 118 14.60 -12.30 4.89
N ASN A 119 15.34 -12.07 3.81
CA ASN A 119 15.01 -12.66 2.51
C ASN A 119 15.03 -14.19 2.54
N GLN A 120 16.09 -14.78 3.11
CA GLN A 120 16.24 -16.23 3.15
C GLN A 120 15.18 -16.89 4.04
N GLU A 121 14.95 -16.36 5.24
CA GLU A 121 14.01 -16.95 6.19
C GLU A 121 12.56 -16.67 5.80
N LYS A 122 12.20 -15.39 5.55
CA LYS A 122 10.81 -15.00 5.36
C LYS A 122 10.35 -15.04 3.91
N LEU A 123 11.20 -14.66 2.96
CA LEU A 123 10.76 -14.52 1.57
C LEU A 123 11.05 -15.76 0.70
N ILE A 124 11.95 -16.64 1.14
CA ILE A 124 12.30 -17.89 0.44
C ILE A 124 11.76 -19.10 1.20
N GLN A 125 12.14 -19.31 2.46
CA GLN A 125 11.71 -20.49 3.22
C GLN A 125 10.23 -20.43 3.61
N GLU A 126 9.76 -19.28 4.09
CA GLU A 126 8.36 -19.05 4.45
C GLU A 126 7.58 -18.27 3.37
N GLY A 127 8.07 -18.27 2.12
CA GLY A 127 7.53 -17.38 1.07
C GLY A 127 6.03 -17.54 0.80
N GLU A 128 5.45 -18.72 1.05
CA GLU A 128 4.01 -18.95 0.94
C GLU A 128 3.19 -18.13 1.94
N GLU A 129 3.71 -17.88 3.13
CA GLU A 129 3.04 -17.10 4.18
C GLU A 129 3.12 -15.59 3.89
N TRP A 130 4.15 -15.16 3.14
CA TRP A 130 4.45 -13.75 2.85
C TRP A 130 4.12 -13.36 1.40
N ASN A 131 3.16 -14.07 0.79
CA ASN A 131 2.79 -13.88 -0.61
C ASN A 131 2.33 -12.45 -0.92
N ASP A 132 1.56 -11.81 -0.03
CA ASP A 132 1.10 -10.44 -0.24
C ASP A 132 2.26 -9.44 -0.18
N PHE A 133 3.22 -9.66 0.70
CA PHE A 133 4.43 -8.85 0.78
C PHE A 133 5.25 -8.97 -0.52
N ILE A 134 5.49 -10.21 -0.96
CA ILE A 134 6.24 -10.53 -2.18
C ILE A 134 5.56 -9.90 -3.40
N ASN A 135 4.25 -10.04 -3.52
CA ASN A 135 3.47 -9.44 -4.60
C ASN A 135 3.59 -7.92 -4.64
N LEU A 136 3.58 -7.25 -3.48
CA LEU A 136 3.75 -5.80 -3.42
C LEU A 136 5.15 -5.38 -3.88
N ARG A 137 6.19 -6.07 -3.38
CA ARG A 137 7.58 -5.85 -3.79
C ARG A 137 7.74 -5.98 -5.30
N ASP A 138 7.18 -7.03 -5.89
CA ASP A 138 7.35 -7.33 -7.32
C ASP A 138 6.62 -6.30 -8.20
N LYS A 139 5.44 -5.84 -7.78
CA LYS A 139 4.75 -4.71 -8.44
C LYS A 139 5.60 -3.43 -8.43
N ILE A 140 6.27 -3.15 -7.32
CA ILE A 140 7.16 -1.99 -7.19
C ILE A 140 8.38 -2.12 -8.12
N ILE A 141 9.03 -3.28 -8.12
CA ILE A 141 10.19 -3.54 -8.98
C ILE A 141 9.80 -3.36 -10.45
N LYS A 142 8.72 -4.03 -10.88
CA LYS A 142 8.20 -3.91 -12.25
C LYS A 142 7.91 -2.46 -12.63
N LYS A 143 7.27 -1.69 -11.74
CA LYS A 143 6.97 -0.26 -11.98
C LYS A 143 8.23 0.59 -12.13
N ARG A 144 9.28 0.30 -11.36
CA ARG A 144 10.57 1.00 -11.45
C ARG A 144 11.31 0.66 -12.75
N GLU A 145 11.25 -0.60 -13.19
CA GLU A 145 11.80 -1.03 -14.47
C GLU A 145 11.10 -0.35 -15.64
N GLU A 146 9.76 -0.30 -15.63
CA GLU A 146 8.96 0.40 -16.65
C GLU A 146 9.35 1.89 -16.78
N ARG A 147 9.61 2.58 -15.66
CA ARG A 147 10.02 4.00 -15.66
C ARG A 147 11.47 4.24 -16.07
N SER A 148 12.33 3.22 -16.00
CA SER A 148 13.75 3.34 -16.37
C SER A 148 13.97 3.20 -17.89
N HIS A 149 12.96 2.73 -18.63
CA HIS A 149 13.01 2.55 -20.09
C HIS A 149 12.23 3.63 -20.87
N GLN A 150 11.72 4.66 -20.16
CA GLN A 150 11.08 5.85 -20.73
C GLN A 150 12.07 7.01 -20.76
#